data_AF-A0A9X2WLR9-F1
#
_entry.id   AF-A0A9X2WLR9-F1
#
_cell.length_a   1.000
_cell.length_b   1.000
_cell.length_c   1.000
_cell.angle_alpha   90.00
_cell.angle_beta   90.00
_cell.angle_gamma   90.00
#
_symmetry.space_group_name_H-M   'P 1'
#
loop_
_entity.id
_entity.type
_entity.pdbx_description
1 polymer ?
#
loop_
_entity_poly.entity_id
_entity_poly.type
_entity_poly.pdbx_seq_one_letter_code
_entity_poly.pdbx_strand_id
1 'polypeptide(L)'
;MKTLLLVSSLIFVSYSTMASIEQIDTAANTLNIAELKQYSVNAVDYEKAYANYRLAITANIVGQIGLAAQSLNSAQLTLETILNSHANADTQALLAAVYGMQIAVDNSKGTEYGMKAATLLQQANQLEPQNPRVSLVRAINAFYTPSIMGGGLDKTTLLATQAIEQFDLPCDTFCWGHAEAYTWRGLAKQEQGDLAGAMQDWQTALTVDKQYGWANFLLNQQSTAQ
;
A
#
# COMPACT_ATOMS: atom_id res chain seq x y z
N MET A 1 49.21 -47.52 -7.92
CA MET A 1 48.04 -47.06 -7.14
C MET A 1 47.43 -45.88 -7.89
N LYS A 2 46.20 -46.01 -8.41
CA LYS A 2 45.52 -44.95 -9.18
C LYS A 2 44.66 -44.12 -8.24
N THR A 3 44.98 -42.85 -8.07
CA THR A 3 44.22 -41.89 -7.25
C THR A 3 42.98 -41.44 -8.03
N LEU A 4 41.80 -41.84 -7.58
CA LEU A 4 40.52 -41.33 -8.07
C LEU A 4 40.26 -39.95 -7.42
N LEU A 5 40.16 -38.90 -8.23
CA LEU A 5 39.66 -37.59 -7.82
C LEU A 5 38.14 -37.57 -8.01
N LEU A 6 37.39 -37.63 -6.90
CA LEU A 6 35.95 -37.39 -6.87
C LEU A 6 35.71 -35.87 -6.86
N VAL A 7 35.27 -35.34 -7.99
CA VAL A 7 34.77 -33.96 -8.09
C VAL A 7 33.31 -33.97 -7.64
N SER A 8 33.06 -33.61 -6.39
CA SER A 8 31.70 -33.37 -5.90
C SER A 8 31.24 -31.98 -6.36
N SER A 9 30.38 -31.95 -7.37
CA SER A 9 29.68 -30.74 -7.79
C SER A 9 28.63 -30.34 -6.74
N LEU A 10 28.90 -29.25 -6.02
CA LEU A 10 27.91 -28.56 -5.18
C LEU A 10 26.86 -27.92 -6.08
N ILE A 11 25.66 -28.51 -6.11
CA ILE A 11 24.48 -27.89 -6.72
C ILE A 11 23.94 -26.88 -5.71
N PHE A 12 24.11 -25.58 -5.99
CA PHE A 12 23.40 -24.53 -5.27
C PHE A 12 21.94 -24.58 -5.69
N VAL A 13 21.08 -25.16 -4.85
CA VAL A 13 19.63 -25.00 -4.99
C VAL A 13 19.30 -23.59 -4.52
N SER A 14 19.07 -22.68 -5.46
CA SER A 14 18.49 -21.37 -5.16
C SER A 14 17.05 -21.57 -4.74
N TYR A 15 16.79 -21.55 -3.43
CA TYR A 15 15.44 -21.38 -2.91
C TYR A 15 14.97 -19.98 -3.34
N SER A 16 14.07 -19.92 -4.32
CA SER A 16 13.32 -18.69 -4.61
C SER A 16 12.36 -18.44 -3.45
N THR A 17 12.82 -17.75 -2.41
CA THR A 17 11.92 -17.22 -1.38
C THR A 17 10.92 -16.32 -2.09
N MET A 18 9.62 -16.56 -1.85
CA MET A 18 8.59 -15.66 -2.34
C MET A 18 8.85 -14.25 -1.80
N ALA A 19 8.56 -13.22 -2.59
CA ALA A 19 8.87 -11.84 -2.23
C ALA A 19 8.15 -11.46 -0.93
N SER A 20 8.89 -10.94 0.05
CA SER A 20 8.28 -10.39 1.26
C SER A 20 7.63 -9.03 0.97
N ILE A 21 6.71 -8.61 1.85
CA ILE A 21 6.12 -7.27 1.82
C ILE A 21 7.20 -6.18 1.80
N GLU A 22 8.28 -6.34 2.58
CA GLU A 22 9.41 -5.41 2.63
C GLU A 22 10.16 -5.32 1.30
N GLN A 23 10.37 -6.46 0.62
CA GLN A 23 11.00 -6.47 -0.71
C GLN A 23 10.12 -5.77 -1.76
N ILE A 24 8.81 -5.98 -1.69
CA ILE A 24 7.85 -5.30 -2.56
C ILE A 24 7.86 -3.79 -2.31
N ASP A 25 7.87 -3.35 -1.05
CA ASP A 25 7.93 -1.93 -0.70
C ASP A 25 9.26 -1.29 -1.11
N THR A 26 10.38 -1.99 -0.96
CA THR A 26 11.70 -1.52 -1.43
C THR A 26 11.70 -1.29 -2.95
N ALA A 27 11.13 -2.23 -3.71
CA ALA A 27 10.99 -2.09 -5.16
C ALA A 27 10.06 -0.92 -5.53
N ALA A 28 8.98 -0.71 -4.78
CA ALA A 28 8.07 0.42 -4.98
C ALA A 28 8.73 1.77 -4.69
N ASN A 29 9.46 1.87 -3.58
CA ASN A 29 10.18 3.07 -3.15
C ASN A 29 11.28 3.51 -4.14
N THR A 30 11.85 2.55 -4.87
CA THR A 30 12.86 2.80 -5.92
C THR A 30 12.27 2.85 -7.33
N LEU A 31 10.94 2.83 -7.46
CA LEU A 31 10.18 2.80 -8.72
C LEU A 31 10.60 1.64 -9.66
N ASN A 32 11.05 0.53 -9.10
CA ASN A 32 11.55 -0.62 -9.85
C ASN A 32 10.42 -1.49 -10.42
N ILE A 33 9.87 -1.06 -11.57
CA ILE A 33 8.78 -1.78 -12.26
C ILE A 33 9.16 -3.21 -12.66
N ALA A 34 10.41 -3.45 -13.06
CA ALA A 34 10.83 -4.77 -13.52
C ALA A 34 10.73 -5.81 -12.39
N GLU A 35 11.20 -5.43 -11.21
CA GLU A 35 11.16 -6.26 -10.01
C GLU A 35 9.73 -6.42 -9.48
N LEU A 36 8.93 -5.34 -9.44
CA LEU A 36 7.51 -5.42 -9.08
C LEU A 36 6.71 -6.34 -10.01
N LYS A 37 7.02 -6.33 -11.32
CA LYS A 37 6.44 -7.28 -12.28
C LYS A 37 6.83 -8.72 -11.93
N GLN A 38 8.10 -8.97 -11.65
CA GLN A 38 8.57 -10.29 -11.24
C GLN A 38 7.84 -10.78 -9.98
N TYR A 39 7.70 -9.92 -8.96
CA TYR A 39 6.97 -10.25 -7.74
C TYR A 39 5.47 -10.49 -7.98
N SER A 40 4.83 -9.68 -8.81
CA SER A 40 3.41 -9.83 -9.17
C SER A 40 3.05 -11.14 -9.89
N VAL A 41 4.04 -11.79 -10.51
CA VAL A 41 3.89 -13.08 -11.20
C VAL A 41 4.26 -14.24 -10.28
N ASN A 42 5.35 -14.10 -9.53
CA ASN A 42 5.93 -15.21 -8.79
C ASN A 42 5.36 -15.38 -7.38
N ALA A 43 4.88 -14.31 -6.74
CA ALA A 43 4.25 -14.40 -5.42
C ALA A 43 2.88 -15.11 -5.49
N VAL A 44 2.36 -15.53 -4.33
CA VAL A 44 1.00 -16.08 -4.19
C VAL A 44 0.14 -15.17 -3.32
N ASP A 45 -1.17 -15.40 -3.36
CA ASP A 45 -2.16 -14.83 -2.46
C ASP A 45 -1.97 -13.33 -2.15
N TYR A 46 -1.75 -12.99 -0.88
CA TYR A 46 -1.70 -11.61 -0.42
C TYR A 46 -0.51 -10.85 -1.01
N GLU A 47 0.69 -11.44 -0.99
CA GLU A 47 1.91 -10.84 -1.55
C GLU A 47 1.77 -10.61 -3.05
N LYS A 48 1.10 -11.51 -3.77
CA LYS A 48 0.78 -11.32 -5.19
C LYS A 48 -0.13 -10.13 -5.41
N ALA A 49 -1.19 -10.02 -4.62
CA ALA A 49 -2.11 -8.90 -4.71
C ALA A 49 -1.41 -7.57 -4.34
N TYR A 50 -0.60 -7.59 -3.30
CA TYR A 50 0.14 -6.44 -2.82
C TYR A 50 1.21 -5.97 -3.81
N ALA A 51 1.96 -6.91 -4.43
CA ALA A 51 2.88 -6.59 -5.51
C ALA A 51 2.16 -5.95 -6.71
N ASN A 52 0.99 -6.46 -7.09
CA ASN A 52 0.18 -5.84 -8.13
C ASN A 52 -0.34 -4.45 -7.73
N TYR A 53 -0.74 -4.25 -6.47
CA TYR A 53 -1.15 -2.95 -5.95
C TYR A 53 0.00 -1.92 -6.02
N ARG A 54 1.19 -2.27 -5.51
CA ARG A 54 2.37 -1.40 -5.59
C ARG A 54 2.83 -1.18 -7.03
N LEU A 55 2.81 -2.22 -7.88
CA LEU A 55 3.07 -2.09 -9.31
C LEU A 55 2.12 -1.09 -9.98
N ALA A 56 0.83 -1.11 -9.63
CA ALA A 56 -0.13 -0.17 -10.18
C ALA A 56 0.17 1.28 -9.80
N ILE A 57 0.51 1.54 -8.54
CA ILE A 57 0.90 2.87 -8.05
C ILE A 57 2.15 3.34 -8.81
N THR A 58 3.21 2.53 -8.82
CA THR A 58 4.48 2.87 -9.48
C THR A 58 4.29 3.08 -10.98
N ALA A 59 3.52 2.21 -11.64
CA ALA A 59 3.20 2.35 -13.07
C ALA A 59 2.44 3.65 -13.37
N ASN A 60 1.49 4.03 -12.51
CA ASN A 60 0.78 5.30 -12.66
C ASN A 60 1.73 6.51 -12.52
N ILE A 61 2.61 6.50 -11.51
CA ILE A 61 3.61 7.57 -11.28
C ILE A 61 4.49 7.81 -12.52
N VAL A 62 4.91 6.74 -13.20
CA VAL A 62 5.76 6.86 -14.40
C VAL A 62 4.96 6.93 -15.72
N GLY A 63 3.64 7.09 -15.66
CA GLY A 63 2.78 7.29 -16.83
C GLY A 63 2.41 6.01 -17.60
N GLN A 64 2.66 4.81 -17.07
CA GLN A 64 2.25 3.54 -17.67
C GLN A 64 0.81 3.15 -17.28
N ILE A 65 -0.16 3.98 -17.69
CA ILE A 65 -1.57 3.87 -17.26
C ILE A 65 -2.21 2.51 -17.60
N GLY A 66 -1.90 1.95 -18.77
CA GLY A 66 -2.41 0.63 -19.17
C GLY A 66 -1.92 -0.50 -18.26
N LEU A 67 -0.65 -0.45 -17.85
CA LEU A 67 -0.10 -1.40 -16.88
C LEU A 67 -0.75 -1.19 -15.50
N ALA A 68 -0.91 0.06 -15.06
CA ALA A 68 -1.55 0.36 -13.79
C ALA A 68 -2.96 -0.24 -13.71
N ALA A 69 -3.79 -0.04 -14.73
CA ALA A 69 -5.13 -0.59 -14.79
C ALA A 69 -5.15 -2.14 -14.77
N GLN A 70 -4.25 -2.78 -15.52
CA GLN A 70 -4.14 -4.25 -15.55
C GLN A 70 -3.70 -4.82 -14.20
N SER A 71 -2.74 -4.17 -13.54
CA SER A 71 -2.27 -4.56 -12.21
C SER A 71 -3.35 -4.38 -11.15
N LEU A 72 -4.14 -3.30 -11.18
CA LEU A 72 -5.29 -3.13 -10.29
C LEU A 72 -6.33 -4.25 -10.46
N ASN A 73 -6.66 -4.60 -11.70
CA ASN A 73 -7.60 -5.71 -11.95
C ASN A 73 -7.05 -7.05 -11.44
N SER A 74 -5.74 -7.28 -11.59
CA SER A 74 -5.08 -8.50 -11.09
C SER A 74 -5.06 -8.57 -9.56
N ALA A 75 -4.80 -7.44 -8.88
CA ALA A 75 -4.90 -7.33 -7.44
C ALA A 75 -6.34 -7.61 -6.96
N GLN A 76 -7.34 -6.97 -7.58
CA GLN A 76 -8.75 -7.16 -7.27
C GLN A 76 -9.14 -8.65 -7.33
N LEU A 77 -8.90 -9.31 -8.46
CA LEU A 77 -9.27 -10.72 -8.66
C LEU A 77 -8.61 -11.65 -7.63
N THR A 78 -7.34 -11.38 -7.30
CA THR A 78 -6.60 -12.17 -6.31
C THR A 78 -7.21 -12.00 -4.92
N LEU A 79 -7.51 -10.76 -4.50
CA LEU A 79 -8.09 -10.47 -3.19
C LEU A 79 -9.52 -10.99 -3.04
N GLU A 80 -10.35 -10.85 -4.08
CA GLU A 80 -11.71 -11.43 -4.09
C GLU A 80 -11.65 -12.96 -3.95
N THR A 81 -10.67 -13.62 -4.58
CA THR A 81 -10.47 -15.07 -4.45
C THR A 81 -10.09 -15.47 -3.03
N ILE A 82 -9.20 -14.72 -2.37
CA ILE A 82 -8.81 -14.95 -0.97
C ILE A 82 -10.04 -14.83 -0.06
N LEU A 83 -10.82 -13.76 -0.23
CA LEU A 83 -11.99 -13.47 0.62
C LEU A 83 -13.14 -14.46 0.44
N ASN A 84 -13.24 -15.14 -0.70
CA ASN A 84 -14.19 -16.24 -0.89
C ASN A 84 -13.87 -17.46 0.01
N SER A 85 -12.61 -17.58 0.45
CA SER A 85 -12.17 -18.71 1.29
C SER A 85 -12.15 -18.34 2.79
N HIS A 86 -11.65 -17.15 3.13
CA HIS A 86 -11.58 -16.69 4.51
C HIS A 86 -11.64 -15.15 4.58
N ALA A 87 -12.46 -14.63 5.50
CA ALA A 87 -12.50 -13.20 5.78
C ALA A 87 -11.23 -12.79 6.56
N ASN A 88 -10.56 -11.73 6.11
CA ASN A 88 -9.35 -11.20 6.74
C ASN A 88 -9.33 -9.67 6.58
N ALA A 89 -9.10 -8.95 7.68
CA ALA A 89 -9.26 -7.50 7.72
C ALA A 89 -8.23 -6.78 6.83
N ASP A 90 -6.97 -7.25 6.79
CA ASP A 90 -5.95 -6.69 5.90
C ASP A 90 -6.32 -6.87 4.42
N THR A 91 -6.80 -8.06 4.04
CA THR A 91 -7.26 -8.36 2.68
C THR A 91 -8.43 -7.47 2.28
N GLN A 92 -9.41 -7.28 3.18
CA GLN A 92 -10.54 -6.37 2.97
C GLN A 92 -10.08 -4.92 2.82
N ALA A 93 -9.12 -4.46 3.65
CA ALA A 93 -8.55 -3.12 3.55
C ALA A 93 -7.82 -2.92 2.23
N LEU A 94 -6.95 -3.85 1.82
CA LEU A 94 -6.22 -3.76 0.55
C LEU A 94 -7.18 -3.77 -0.65
N LEU A 95 -8.23 -4.60 -0.63
CA LEU A 95 -9.23 -4.61 -1.71
C LEU A 95 -10.01 -3.30 -1.78
N ALA A 96 -10.37 -2.71 -0.64
CA ALA A 96 -10.99 -1.39 -0.60
C ALA A 96 -10.08 -0.29 -1.18
N ALA A 97 -8.77 -0.35 -0.90
CA ALA A 97 -7.79 0.56 -1.50
C ALA A 97 -7.69 0.38 -3.02
N VAL A 98 -7.68 -0.86 -3.51
CA VAL A 98 -7.69 -1.20 -4.94
C VAL A 98 -8.94 -0.62 -5.63
N TYR A 99 -10.13 -0.80 -5.03
CA TYR A 99 -11.36 -0.19 -5.56
C TYR A 99 -11.28 1.34 -5.61
N GLY A 100 -10.74 1.99 -4.58
CA GLY A 100 -10.51 3.43 -4.57
C GLY A 100 -9.62 3.89 -5.73
N MET A 101 -8.52 3.18 -5.99
CA MET A 101 -7.65 3.47 -7.12
C MET A 101 -8.31 3.22 -8.49
N GLN A 102 -9.13 2.17 -8.60
CA GLN A 102 -9.87 1.89 -9.84
C GLN A 102 -10.91 2.98 -10.14
N ILE A 103 -11.51 3.60 -9.12
CA ILE A 103 -12.38 4.77 -9.30
C ILE A 103 -11.58 5.96 -9.85
N ALA A 104 -10.38 6.21 -9.32
CA ALA A 104 -9.52 7.29 -9.81
C ALA A 104 -9.07 7.08 -11.27
N VAL A 105 -8.92 5.82 -11.70
CA VAL A 105 -8.62 5.45 -13.10
C VAL A 105 -9.87 5.56 -14.00
N ASP A 106 -11.03 5.19 -13.48
CA ASP A 106 -12.30 5.18 -14.21
C ASP A 106 -13.46 5.62 -13.28
N ASN A 107 -13.81 6.90 -13.39
CA ASN A 107 -14.84 7.54 -12.56
C ASN A 107 -16.23 6.87 -12.69
N SER A 108 -16.50 6.15 -13.79
CA SER A 108 -17.80 5.47 -13.97
C SER A 108 -18.04 4.39 -12.90
N LYS A 109 -16.97 3.88 -12.30
CA LYS A 109 -17.01 2.87 -11.23
C LYS A 109 -17.37 3.44 -9.86
N GLY A 110 -17.42 4.77 -9.71
CA GLY A 110 -17.55 5.46 -8.43
C GLY A 110 -18.68 4.96 -7.54
N THR A 111 -19.88 4.78 -8.09
CA THR A 111 -21.05 4.32 -7.31
C THR A 111 -20.87 2.88 -6.82
N GLU A 112 -20.57 1.95 -7.72
CA GLU A 112 -20.45 0.53 -7.36
C GLU A 112 -19.25 0.28 -6.44
N TYR A 113 -18.07 0.74 -6.86
CA TYR A 113 -16.83 0.43 -6.15
C TYR A 113 -16.71 1.23 -4.86
N GLY A 114 -17.32 2.42 -4.79
CA GLY A 114 -17.44 3.18 -3.55
C GLY A 114 -18.24 2.43 -2.49
N MET A 115 -19.39 1.85 -2.86
CA MET A 115 -20.19 1.03 -1.94
C MET A 115 -19.46 -0.26 -1.52
N LYS A 116 -18.76 -0.92 -2.44
CA LYS A 116 -17.95 -2.12 -2.12
C LYS A 116 -16.83 -1.79 -1.14
N ALA A 117 -16.06 -0.73 -1.40
CA ALA A 117 -14.99 -0.29 -0.52
C ALA A 117 -15.52 0.08 0.88
N ALA A 118 -16.62 0.82 0.97
CA ALA A 118 -17.24 1.18 2.24
C ALA A 118 -17.70 -0.07 3.04
N THR A 119 -18.32 -1.04 2.37
CA THR A 119 -18.77 -2.29 2.99
C THR A 119 -17.59 -3.10 3.52
N LEU A 120 -16.52 -3.25 2.72
CA LEU A 120 -15.31 -3.96 3.13
C LEU A 120 -14.65 -3.31 4.34
N LEU A 121 -14.50 -1.99 4.34
CA LEU A 121 -13.88 -1.28 5.47
C LEU A 121 -14.73 -1.34 6.74
N GLN A 122 -16.06 -1.33 6.60
CA GLN A 122 -16.95 -1.54 7.74
C GLN A 122 -16.76 -2.94 8.33
N GLN A 123 -16.76 -3.98 7.49
CA GLN A 123 -16.58 -5.36 7.93
C GLN A 123 -15.20 -5.59 8.54
N ALA A 124 -14.14 -5.07 7.90
CA ALA A 124 -12.77 -5.19 8.38
C ALA A 124 -12.60 -4.53 9.76
N ASN A 125 -13.21 -3.35 9.96
CA ASN A 125 -13.17 -2.65 11.24
C ASN A 125 -13.99 -3.36 12.33
N GLN A 126 -15.03 -4.12 11.97
CA GLN A 126 -15.76 -4.96 12.92
C GLN A 126 -14.96 -6.20 13.30
N LEU A 127 -14.24 -6.79 12.33
CA LEU A 127 -13.43 -7.98 12.52
C LEU A 127 -12.17 -7.68 13.37
N GLU A 128 -11.44 -6.62 13.02
CA GLU A 128 -10.22 -6.20 13.71
C GLU A 128 -10.20 -4.68 13.92
N PRO A 129 -10.87 -4.17 14.99
CA PRO A 129 -10.97 -2.73 15.25
C PRO A 129 -9.62 -2.03 15.48
N GLN A 130 -8.57 -2.78 15.80
CA GLN A 130 -7.22 -2.29 16.06
C GLN A 130 -6.27 -2.49 14.88
N ASN A 131 -6.75 -2.96 13.72
CA ASN A 131 -5.89 -3.17 12.57
C ASN A 131 -5.47 -1.82 11.94
N PRO A 132 -4.17 -1.50 11.89
CA PRO A 132 -3.69 -0.20 11.44
C PRO A 132 -3.95 0.06 9.96
N ARG A 133 -3.99 -0.98 9.10
CA ARG A 133 -4.27 -0.81 7.66
C ARG A 133 -5.73 -0.52 7.40
N VAL A 134 -6.63 -1.07 8.22
CA VAL A 134 -8.04 -0.70 8.14
C VAL A 134 -8.20 0.79 8.40
N SER A 135 -7.59 1.31 9.47
CA SER A 135 -7.61 2.75 9.79
C SER A 135 -6.93 3.58 8.70
N LEU A 136 -5.78 3.14 8.19
CA LEU A 136 -5.07 3.79 7.08
C LEU A 136 -5.97 3.91 5.85
N VAL A 137 -6.52 2.81 5.35
CA VAL A 137 -7.35 2.84 4.13
C VAL A 137 -8.64 3.62 4.35
N ARG A 138 -9.21 3.60 5.56
CA ARG A 138 -10.32 4.50 5.91
C ARG A 138 -9.90 5.98 5.84
N ALA A 139 -8.68 6.32 6.24
CA ALA A 139 -8.15 7.68 6.12
C ALA A 139 -7.97 8.10 4.64
N ILE A 140 -7.41 7.21 3.82
CA ILE A 140 -7.27 7.42 2.37
C ILE A 140 -8.64 7.65 1.73
N ASN A 141 -9.60 6.79 2.05
CA ASN A 141 -10.97 6.91 1.52
C ASN A 141 -11.65 8.21 1.99
N ALA A 142 -11.43 8.62 3.25
CA ALA A 142 -11.96 9.88 3.77
C ALA A 142 -11.37 11.09 3.02
N PHE A 143 -10.09 11.08 2.66
CA PHE A 143 -9.42 12.20 1.97
C PHE A 143 -10.10 12.53 0.63
N TYR A 144 -10.51 11.50 -0.11
CA TYR A 144 -11.17 11.66 -1.41
C TYR A 144 -12.70 11.79 -1.32
N THR A 145 -13.30 11.55 -0.15
CA THR A 145 -14.75 11.60 0.03
C THR A 145 -15.16 12.98 0.54
N PRO A 146 -16.16 13.65 -0.06
CA PRO A 146 -16.65 14.94 0.46
C PRO A 146 -17.13 14.85 1.91
N SER A 147 -16.93 15.90 2.71
CA SER A 147 -17.32 15.93 4.13
C SER A 147 -18.82 15.65 4.34
N ILE A 148 -19.68 16.12 3.42
CA ILE A 148 -21.14 15.86 3.47
C ILE A 148 -21.49 14.38 3.28
N MET A 149 -20.59 13.59 2.69
CA MET A 149 -20.71 12.13 2.54
C MET A 149 -19.93 11.39 3.62
N GLY A 150 -19.46 12.10 4.65
CA GLY A 150 -18.73 11.53 5.77
C GLY A 150 -17.26 11.27 5.50
N GLY A 151 -16.63 11.96 4.54
CA GLY A 151 -15.17 12.03 4.40
C GLY A 151 -14.60 13.34 4.93
N GLY A 152 -13.63 13.90 4.20
CA GLY A 152 -13.02 15.20 4.47
C GLY A 152 -11.74 15.13 5.28
N LEU A 153 -11.00 16.25 5.24
CA LEU A 153 -9.65 16.37 5.79
C LEU A 153 -9.60 16.11 7.31
N ASP A 154 -10.58 16.58 8.08
CA ASP A 154 -10.64 16.33 9.53
C ASP A 154 -10.74 14.83 9.84
N LYS A 155 -11.55 14.11 9.07
CA LYS A 155 -11.71 12.67 9.22
C LYS A 155 -10.47 11.92 8.75
N THR A 156 -9.80 12.38 7.69
CA THR A 156 -8.49 11.86 7.29
C THR A 156 -7.48 12.01 8.41
N THR A 157 -7.35 13.20 8.99
CA THR A 157 -6.40 13.47 10.08
C THR A 157 -6.68 12.60 11.30
N LEU A 158 -7.95 12.43 11.68
CA LEU A 158 -8.37 11.55 12.77
C LEU A 158 -7.97 10.09 12.50
N LEU A 159 -8.36 9.54 11.35
CA LEU A 159 -8.14 8.13 11.01
C LEU A 159 -6.66 7.81 10.75
N ALA A 160 -5.92 8.73 10.15
CA ALA A 160 -4.48 8.57 9.95
C ALA A 160 -3.73 8.60 11.30
N THR A 161 -4.16 9.44 12.24
CA THR A 161 -3.63 9.43 13.62
C THR A 161 -3.94 8.12 14.32
N GLN A 162 -5.17 7.62 14.20
CA GLN A 162 -5.54 6.30 14.71
C GLN A 162 -4.65 5.19 14.11
N ALA A 163 -4.40 5.22 12.79
CA ALA A 163 -3.54 4.24 12.13
C ALA A 163 -2.10 4.29 12.67
N ILE A 164 -1.55 5.49 12.85
CA ILE A 164 -0.20 5.69 13.41
C ILE A 164 -0.08 5.06 14.81
N GLU A 165 -1.02 5.37 15.70
CA GLU A 165 -1.04 4.79 17.06
C GLU A 165 -1.15 3.26 17.03
N GLN A 166 -1.91 2.72 16.08
CA GLN A 166 -2.05 1.27 15.91
C GLN A 166 -0.78 0.62 15.32
N PHE A 167 0.04 1.35 14.56
CA PHE A 167 1.32 0.87 14.04
C PHE A 167 2.44 0.83 15.09
N ASP A 168 2.24 1.45 16.27
CA ASP A 168 3.18 1.30 17.40
C ASP A 168 3.12 -0.11 18.01
N LEU A 169 2.07 -0.89 17.70
CA LEU A 169 1.98 -2.30 18.05
C LEU A 169 2.81 -3.14 17.04
N PRO A 170 3.50 -4.21 17.49
CA PRO A 170 4.22 -5.10 16.58
C PRO A 170 3.30 -5.62 15.48
N CYS A 171 3.74 -5.48 14.22
CA CYS A 171 3.07 -6.13 13.11
C CYS A 171 3.32 -7.65 13.18
N ASP A 172 2.28 -8.44 12.91
CA ASP A 172 2.35 -9.91 12.98
C ASP A 172 2.56 -10.53 11.59
N THR A 173 1.59 -10.36 10.69
CA THR A 173 1.60 -11.03 9.37
C THR A 173 1.97 -10.11 8.21
N PHE A 174 1.25 -9.00 8.06
CA PHE A 174 1.53 -8.00 7.03
C PHE A 174 2.12 -6.78 7.72
N CYS A 175 3.12 -6.13 7.10
CA CYS A 175 3.92 -5.06 7.72
C CYS A 175 4.12 -3.87 6.78
N TRP A 176 3.04 -3.36 6.17
CA TRP A 176 3.06 -2.15 5.34
C TRP A 176 2.17 -1.04 5.92
N GLY A 177 2.43 0.19 5.48
CA GLY A 177 1.53 1.33 5.66
C GLY A 177 1.92 2.33 6.76
N HIS A 178 2.92 2.05 7.60
CA HIS A 178 3.26 2.94 8.73
C HIS A 178 3.77 4.31 8.25
N ALA A 179 4.79 4.36 7.39
CA ALA A 179 5.26 5.62 6.79
C ALA A 179 4.15 6.31 5.98
N GLU A 180 3.31 5.52 5.31
CA GLU A 180 2.20 5.99 4.49
C GLU A 180 1.12 6.71 5.32
N ALA A 181 0.83 6.25 6.55
CA ALA A 181 -0.13 6.90 7.45
C ALA A 181 0.32 8.33 7.85
N TYR A 182 1.60 8.51 8.15
CA TYR A 182 2.16 9.85 8.35
C TYR A 182 2.02 10.69 7.09
N THR A 183 2.32 10.14 5.92
CA THR A 183 2.21 10.89 4.66
C THR A 183 0.79 11.35 4.35
N TRP A 184 -0.22 10.50 4.55
CA TRP A 184 -1.62 10.90 4.38
C TRP A 184 -2.08 11.93 5.40
N ARG A 185 -1.64 11.85 6.66
CA ARG A 185 -1.92 12.90 7.65
C ARG A 185 -1.27 14.22 7.27
N GLY A 186 -0.03 14.18 6.78
CA GLY A 186 0.68 15.35 6.31
C GLY A 186 0.00 16.01 5.10
N LEU A 187 -0.49 15.23 4.15
CA LEU A 187 -1.28 15.74 3.03
C LEU A 187 -2.56 16.43 3.50
N ALA A 188 -3.30 15.82 4.45
CA ALA A 188 -4.49 16.44 5.02
C ALA A 188 -4.17 17.79 5.71
N LYS A 189 -3.07 17.85 6.48
CA LYS A 189 -2.59 19.10 7.11
C LYS A 189 -2.20 20.16 6.09
N GLN A 190 -1.50 19.78 5.02
CA GLN A 190 -1.15 20.70 3.94
C GLN A 190 -2.41 21.32 3.32
N GLU A 191 -3.42 20.51 2.98
CA GLU A 191 -4.70 20.98 2.42
C GLU A 191 -5.50 21.85 3.41
N GLN A 192 -5.28 21.65 4.72
CA GLN A 192 -5.83 22.50 5.79
C GLN A 192 -5.02 23.80 6.02
N GLY A 193 -3.89 23.99 5.33
CA GLY A 193 -3.01 25.15 5.48
C GLY A 193 -1.92 25.01 6.56
N ASP A 194 -1.84 23.86 7.24
CA ASP A 194 -0.77 23.54 8.19
C ASP A 194 0.42 22.88 7.48
N LEU A 195 1.16 23.68 6.70
CA LEU A 195 2.33 23.19 5.97
C LEU A 195 3.46 22.74 6.92
N ALA A 196 3.63 23.42 8.05
CA ALA A 196 4.65 23.05 9.04
C ALA A 196 4.40 21.66 9.62
N GLY A 197 3.14 21.38 10.02
CA GLY A 197 2.73 20.06 10.48
C GLY A 197 2.80 18.99 9.39
N ALA A 198 2.55 19.35 8.12
CA ALA A 198 2.71 18.44 6.98
C ALA A 198 4.17 17.99 6.80
N MET A 199 5.11 18.96 6.80
CA MET A 199 6.54 18.66 6.68
C MET A 199 7.05 17.81 7.84
N GLN A 200 6.57 18.05 9.07
CA GLN A 200 6.92 17.23 10.23
C GLN A 200 6.46 15.77 10.05
N ASP A 201 5.24 15.56 9.56
CA ASP A 201 4.73 14.21 9.30
C ASP A 201 5.57 13.50 8.22
N TRP A 202 5.93 14.18 7.13
CA TRP A 202 6.77 13.57 6.10
C TRP A 202 8.20 13.29 6.56
N GLN A 203 8.79 14.13 7.41
CA GLN A 203 10.07 13.84 8.05
C GLN A 203 9.99 12.62 8.98
N THR A 204 8.86 12.48 9.69
CA THR A 204 8.62 11.30 10.54
C THR A 204 8.44 10.04 9.70
N ALA A 205 7.75 10.11 8.56
CA ALA A 205 7.66 9.01 7.60
C ALA A 205 9.05 8.51 7.16
N LEU A 206 10.02 9.41 6.97
CA LEU A 206 11.42 9.06 6.66
C LEU A 206 12.20 8.49 7.85
N THR A 207 11.74 8.71 9.09
CA THR A 207 12.30 8.06 10.27
C THR A 207 11.81 6.60 10.36
N VAL A 208 10.56 6.36 9.97
CA VAL A 208 9.96 5.02 9.89
C VAL A 208 10.57 4.21 8.75
N ASP A 209 10.62 4.77 7.55
CA ASP A 209 11.25 4.17 6.38
C ASP A 209 12.13 5.22 5.68
N LYS A 210 13.44 5.07 5.87
CA LYS A 210 14.45 6.00 5.33
C LYS A 210 14.44 6.10 3.81
N GLN A 211 13.93 5.06 3.12
CA GLN A 211 13.87 5.02 1.67
C GLN A 211 12.48 5.36 1.14
N TYR A 212 11.55 5.80 2.01
CA TYR A 212 10.17 6.07 1.60
C TYR A 212 10.09 7.18 0.55
N GLY A 213 9.86 6.79 -0.70
CA GLY A 213 10.05 7.66 -1.85
C GLY A 213 9.07 8.83 -1.88
N TRP A 214 7.83 8.61 -1.43
CA TRP A 214 6.78 9.63 -1.49
C TRP A 214 7.02 10.80 -0.54
N ALA A 215 7.40 10.52 0.72
CA ALA A 215 7.74 11.57 1.68
C ALA A 215 8.96 12.40 1.22
N ASN A 216 9.99 11.74 0.68
CA ASN A 216 11.15 12.42 0.09
C ASN A 216 10.71 13.37 -1.04
N PHE A 217 9.86 12.91 -1.96
CA PHE A 217 9.32 13.73 -3.04
C PHE A 217 8.53 14.94 -2.54
N LEU A 218 7.65 14.77 -1.56
CA LEU A 218 6.84 15.85 -0.99
C LEU A 218 7.70 16.92 -0.29
N LEU A 219 8.71 16.50 0.50
CA LEU A 219 9.64 17.42 1.15
C LEU A 219 10.49 18.22 0.16
N ASN A 220 10.95 17.57 -0.92
CA ASN A 220 11.73 18.22 -1.96
C ASN A 220 10.91 19.30 -2.69
N GLN A 221 9.62 19.03 -2.98
CA GLN A 221 8.74 20.03 -3.60
C GLN A 221 8.60 21.30 -2.75
N GLN A 222 8.47 21.16 -1.42
CA GLN A 222 8.39 22.33 -0.54
C GLN A 222 9.68 23.13 -0.49
N SER A 223 10.83 22.44 -0.60
CA SER A 223 12.14 23.09 -0.59
C SER A 223 12.41 23.89 -1.87
N THR A 224 11.80 23.51 -3.00
CA THR A 224 11.93 24.21 -4.28
C THR A 224 10.93 25.37 -4.46
N ALA A 225 9.89 25.44 -3.62
CA ALA A 225 8.86 26.47 -3.69
C ALA A 225 9.17 27.71 -2.84
N GLN A 226 10.27 27.68 -2.07
CA GLN A 226 10.82 28.79 -1.28
C GLN A 226 11.92 29.52 -2.05
#